data_AF-A0A661KYG9-F1
#
_entry.id   AF-A0A661KYG9-F1
#
_cell.length_a   1.000
_cell.length_b   1.000
_cell.length_c   1.000
_cell.angle_alpha   90.00
_cell.angle_beta   90.00
_cell.angle_gamma   90.00
#
_symmetry.space_group_name_H-M   'P 1'
#
loop_
_entity.id
_entity.type
_entity.pdbx_description
1 polymer ?
#
loop_
_entity_poly.entity_id
_entity_poly.type
_entity_poly.pdbx_seq_one_letter_code
_entity_poly.pdbx_strand_id
1 'polypeptide(L)'
;MAWSGRAVDRIAAGILYVGLCVVVVSAGTALINHALESKFYKDFLVKWEIAAQRYRSVSGTWPIFDGTNHVRYMEGLVDYMKSKGIQLPRSNTKAPYTYVLDRIGFKKEDIFILCLSDRIIIYGLSQRTFEKADQYIDGSADPKRGRLRGKISKAGSTIIALWRI
;
A
#
# COMPACT_ATOMS: atom_id res chain seq x y z
N MET A 1 21.26 50.44 15.43
CA MET A 1 21.51 50.33 13.98
C MET A 1 20.18 50.24 13.26
N ALA A 2 19.70 51.34 12.68
CA ALA A 2 18.54 51.29 11.80
C ALA A 2 18.97 50.60 10.49
N TRP A 3 18.36 49.46 10.17
CA TRP A 3 18.62 48.78 8.91
C TRP A 3 18.10 49.65 7.75
N SER A 4 18.91 49.82 6.70
CA SER A 4 18.44 50.53 5.50
C SER A 4 17.29 49.75 4.86
N GLY A 5 16.27 50.44 4.32
CA GLY A 5 15.12 49.80 3.67
C GLY A 5 15.52 48.74 2.61
N ARG A 6 16.62 48.98 1.90
CA ARG A 6 17.19 48.03 0.93
C ARG A 6 17.68 46.72 1.56
N ALA A 7 18.16 46.74 2.81
CA ALA A 7 18.58 45.53 3.52
C ALA A 7 17.36 44.72 4.00
N VAL A 8 16.30 45.41 4.45
CA VAL A 8 15.03 44.80 4.84
C VAL A 8 14.36 44.13 3.64
N ASP A 9 14.31 44.80 2.48
CA ASP A 9 13.72 44.25 1.26
C ASP A 9 14.45 43.00 0.76
N ARG A 10 15.79 42.98 0.81
CA ARG A 10 16.57 41.78 0.42
C ARG A 10 16.31 40.60 1.34
N ILE A 11 16.15 40.85 2.64
CA ILE A 11 15.90 39.79 3.62
C ILE A 11 14.46 39.29 3.49
N ALA A 12 13.50 40.19 3.29
CA ALA A 12 12.12 39.81 2.99
C ALA A 12 12.03 38.97 1.71
N ALA A 13 12.71 39.39 0.63
CA ALA A 13 12.80 38.61 -0.60
C ALA A 13 13.47 37.26 -0.37
N GLY A 14 14.57 37.21 0.39
CA GLY A 14 15.25 35.97 0.76
C GLY A 14 14.34 34.99 1.52
N ILE A 15 13.57 35.48 2.49
CA ILE A 15 12.59 34.69 3.24
C ILE A 15 11.48 34.18 2.31
N LEU A 16 10.98 35.02 1.40
CA LEU A 16 9.97 34.61 0.42
C LEU A 16 10.47 33.49 -0.50
N TYR A 17 11.70 33.61 -1.01
CA TYR A 17 12.30 32.57 -1.85
C TYR A 17 12.52 31.26 -1.09
N VAL A 18 13.03 31.33 0.15
CA VAL A 18 13.20 30.14 0.99
C VAL A 18 11.85 29.50 1.29
N GLY A 19 10.85 30.30 1.65
CA GLY A 19 9.49 29.82 1.88
C GLY A 19 8.90 29.12 0.66
N LEU A 20 9.05 29.73 -0.53
CA LEU A 20 8.60 29.13 -1.79
C LEU A 20 9.30 27.80 -2.05
N CYS A 21 10.61 27.72 -1.87
CA CYS A 21 11.38 26.48 -2.03
C CYS A 21 10.89 25.37 -1.10
N VAL A 22 10.62 25.68 0.18
CA VAL A 22 10.08 24.72 1.15
C VAL A 22 8.72 24.20 0.71
N VAL A 23 7.81 25.09 0.27
CA VAL A 23 6.48 24.70 -0.21
C VAL A 23 6.58 23.79 -1.44
N VAL A 24 7.43 24.13 -2.41
CA VAL A 24 7.61 23.33 -3.63
C VAL A 24 8.18 21.94 -3.30
N VAL A 25 9.20 21.86 -2.44
CA VAL A 25 9.79 20.58 -2.03
C VAL A 25 8.77 19.73 -1.26
N SER A 26 7.99 20.35 -0.37
CA SER A 26 6.94 19.66 0.39
C SER A 26 5.83 19.12 -0.52
N ALA A 27 5.34 19.95 -1.47
CA ALA A 27 4.35 19.54 -2.45
C ALA A 27 4.86 18.42 -3.35
N GLY A 28 6.10 18.51 -3.84
CA GLY A 28 6.74 17.45 -4.62
C GLY A 28 6.85 16.14 -3.86
N THR A 29 7.29 16.20 -2.59
CA THR A 29 7.38 15.02 -1.71
C THR A 29 6.00 14.39 -1.46
N ALA A 30 4.99 15.21 -1.21
CA ALA A 30 3.61 14.75 -1.02
C ALA A 30 3.07 14.05 -2.28
N LEU A 31 3.36 14.62 -3.47
CA LEU A 31 2.94 14.06 -4.75
C LEU A 31 3.62 12.71 -5.04
N ILE A 32 4.92 12.59 -4.79
CA ILE A 32 5.66 11.33 -4.92
C ILE A 32 5.06 10.26 -4.00
N ASN A 33 4.84 10.60 -2.72
CA ASN A 33 4.26 9.68 -1.75
C ASN A 33 2.83 9.25 -2.15
N HIS A 34 2.03 10.18 -2.68
CA HIS A 34 0.70 9.86 -3.20
C HIS A 34 0.75 8.94 -4.43
N ALA A 35 1.68 9.17 -5.35
CA ALA A 35 1.87 8.33 -6.51
C ALA A 35 2.28 6.90 -6.12
N LEU A 36 3.15 6.74 -5.11
CA LEU A 36 3.54 5.43 -4.58
C LEU A 36 2.34 4.69 -3.97
N GLU A 37 1.51 5.37 -3.18
CA GLU A 37 0.29 4.78 -2.60
C GLU A 37 -0.73 4.41 -3.69
N SER A 38 -0.94 5.27 -4.69
CA SER A 38 -1.82 4.98 -5.82
C SER A 38 -1.31 3.78 -6.63
N LYS A 39 0.01 3.66 -6.82
CA LYS A 39 0.62 2.53 -7.51
C LYS A 39 0.44 1.25 -6.71
N PHE A 40 0.71 1.28 -5.41
CA PHE A 40 0.45 0.15 -4.51
C PHE A 40 -1.02 -0.30 -4.58
N TYR A 41 -1.97 0.62 -4.55
CA TYR A 41 -3.38 0.24 -4.66
C TYR A 41 -3.74 -0.32 -6.05
N LYS A 42 -3.57 0.47 -7.11
CA LYS A 42 -4.05 0.14 -8.46
C LYS A 42 -3.27 -0.99 -9.12
N ASP A 43 -1.95 -0.98 -8.99
CA ASP A 43 -1.09 -1.93 -9.70
C ASP A 43 -0.79 -3.20 -8.91
N PHE A 44 -1.01 -3.20 -7.59
CA PHE A 44 -0.70 -4.34 -6.74
C PHE A 44 -1.95 -4.93 -6.09
N LEU A 45 -2.67 -4.19 -5.23
CA LEU A 45 -3.84 -4.72 -4.52
C LEU A 45 -4.99 -5.11 -5.46
N VAL A 46 -5.41 -4.20 -6.34
CA VAL A 46 -6.52 -4.46 -7.28
C VAL A 46 -6.18 -5.60 -8.25
N LYS A 47 -4.92 -5.69 -8.70
CA LYS A 47 -4.50 -6.79 -9.57
C LYS A 47 -4.49 -8.14 -8.86
N TRP A 48 -4.23 -8.17 -7.54
CA TRP A 48 -4.42 -9.40 -6.74
C TRP A 48 -5.88 -9.82 -6.65
N GLU A 49 -6.80 -8.88 -6.42
CA GLU A 49 -8.25 -9.15 -6.45
C GLU A 49 -8.69 -9.72 -7.80
N ILE A 50 -8.28 -9.08 -8.90
CA ILE A 50 -8.60 -9.54 -10.26
C ILE A 50 -8.03 -10.95 -10.51
N ALA A 51 -6.78 -11.21 -10.12
CA ALA A 51 -6.16 -12.53 -10.28
C ALA A 51 -6.91 -13.60 -9.47
N ALA A 52 -7.31 -13.28 -8.24
CA ALA A 52 -8.07 -14.17 -7.37
C ALA A 52 -9.46 -14.48 -7.96
N GLN A 53 -10.19 -13.48 -8.42
CA GLN A 53 -11.50 -13.63 -9.06
C GLN A 53 -11.41 -14.46 -10.35
N ARG A 54 -10.39 -14.19 -11.19
CA ARG A 54 -10.14 -14.98 -12.41
C ARG A 54 -9.84 -16.44 -12.07
N TYR A 55 -9.00 -16.70 -11.07
CA TYR A 55 -8.69 -18.08 -10.67
C TYR A 55 -9.91 -18.83 -10.17
N ARG A 56 -10.74 -18.16 -9.37
CA ARG A 56 -12.04 -18.68 -8.91
C ARG A 56 -12.95 -19.06 -10.09
N SER A 57 -12.93 -18.29 -11.17
CA SER A 57 -13.78 -18.53 -12.35
C SER A 57 -13.30 -19.67 -13.27
N VAL A 58 -11.99 -19.90 -13.37
CA VAL A 58 -11.39 -20.85 -14.33
C VAL A 58 -11.26 -22.28 -13.76
N SER A 59 -11.02 -22.44 -12.46
CA SER A 59 -10.94 -23.77 -11.84
C SER A 59 -11.06 -23.68 -10.31
N GLY A 60 -12.10 -24.29 -9.76
CA GLY A 60 -12.60 -24.09 -8.40
C GLY A 60 -12.04 -25.01 -7.30
N THR A 61 -10.74 -25.30 -7.28
CA THR A 61 -10.12 -25.97 -6.13
C THR A 61 -8.97 -25.13 -5.60
N TRP A 62 -9.29 -24.26 -4.65
CA TRP A 62 -8.29 -23.47 -3.96
C TRP A 62 -7.41 -24.37 -3.09
N PRO A 63 -6.08 -24.19 -3.05
CA PRO A 63 -5.25 -24.92 -2.10
C PRO A 63 -5.74 -24.66 -0.67
N ILE A 64 -5.77 -25.71 0.15
CA ILE A 64 -6.14 -25.60 1.56
C ILE A 64 -4.96 -24.99 2.31
N PHE A 65 -5.23 -23.94 3.07
CA PHE A 65 -4.23 -23.33 3.94
C PHE A 65 -4.27 -23.99 5.33
N ASP A 66 -3.16 -24.58 5.75
CA ASP A 66 -3.02 -25.28 7.03
C ASP A 66 -2.74 -24.36 8.24
N GLY A 67 -2.54 -23.05 7.99
CA GLY A 67 -2.25 -22.07 9.04
C GLY A 67 -0.79 -21.99 9.47
N THR A 68 0.08 -22.86 8.96
CA THR A 68 1.48 -22.95 9.41
C THR A 68 2.42 -22.11 8.56
N ASN A 69 2.43 -22.30 7.23
CA ASN A 69 3.43 -21.66 6.36
C ASN A 69 2.79 -20.82 5.25
N HIS A 70 2.67 -19.52 5.52
CA HIS A 70 2.09 -18.53 4.62
C HIS A 70 2.85 -18.41 3.29
N VAL A 71 4.19 -18.47 3.33
CA VAL A 71 5.05 -18.33 2.15
C VAL A 71 4.89 -19.54 1.24
N ARG A 72 5.04 -20.75 1.78
CA ARG A 72 4.87 -22.00 1.02
C ARG A 72 3.49 -22.10 0.39
N TYR A 73 2.46 -21.69 1.13
CA TYR A 73 1.09 -21.63 0.62
C TYR A 73 0.97 -20.68 -0.59
N MET A 74 1.50 -19.46 -0.46
CA MET A 74 1.44 -18.46 -1.53
C MET A 74 2.28 -18.85 -2.75
N GLU A 75 3.43 -19.49 -2.55
CA GLU A 75 4.23 -20.06 -3.64
C GLU A 75 3.43 -21.10 -4.43
N GLY A 76 2.81 -22.06 -3.73
CA GLY A 76 1.95 -23.05 -4.36
C GLY A 76 0.79 -22.40 -5.11
N LEU A 77 0.06 -21.48 -4.48
CA LEU A 77 -1.05 -20.75 -5.13
C LEU A 77 -0.60 -20.01 -6.39
N VAL A 78 0.55 -19.34 -6.33
CA VAL A 78 1.15 -18.62 -7.46
C VAL A 78 1.47 -19.57 -8.62
N ASP A 79 2.05 -20.73 -8.33
CA ASP A 79 2.39 -21.72 -9.35
C ASP A 79 1.13 -22.33 -9.97
N TYR A 80 0.09 -22.60 -9.17
CA TYR A 80 -1.21 -23.01 -9.68
C TYR A 80 -1.85 -21.95 -10.58
N MET A 81 -1.89 -20.68 -10.14
CA MET A 81 -2.42 -19.58 -10.95
C MET A 81 -1.68 -19.43 -12.28
N LYS A 82 -0.34 -19.50 -12.26
CA LYS A 82 0.49 -19.49 -13.48
C LYS A 82 0.20 -20.67 -14.40
N SER A 83 0.03 -21.87 -13.85
CA SER A 83 -0.30 -23.08 -14.64
C SER A 83 -1.66 -22.97 -15.36
N LYS A 84 -2.56 -22.10 -14.86
CA LYS A 84 -3.84 -21.77 -15.48
C LYS A 84 -3.78 -20.51 -16.37
N GLY A 85 -2.59 -20.00 -16.66
CA GLY A 85 -2.40 -18.83 -17.51
C GLY A 85 -2.82 -17.50 -16.86
N ILE A 86 -2.95 -17.45 -15.54
CA ILE A 86 -3.36 -16.22 -14.84
C ILE A 86 -2.16 -15.33 -14.61
N GLN A 87 -2.28 -14.09 -15.07
CA GLN A 87 -1.27 -13.08 -14.86
C GLN A 87 -1.34 -12.55 -13.43
N LEU A 88 -0.24 -12.68 -12.71
CA LEU A 88 -0.07 -12.17 -11.35
C LEU A 88 0.38 -10.71 -11.35
N PRO A 89 0.10 -9.95 -10.28
CA PRO A 89 0.56 -8.57 -10.14
C PRO A 89 2.09 -8.48 -10.13
N ARG A 90 2.60 -7.37 -10.67
CA ARG A 90 4.02 -7.03 -10.57
C ARG A 90 4.29 -6.45 -9.19
N SER A 91 5.14 -7.13 -8.43
CA SER A 91 5.73 -6.59 -7.21
C SER A 91 7.04 -5.83 -7.50
N ASN A 92 7.47 -4.98 -6.58
CA ASN A 92 8.82 -4.44 -6.51
C ASN A 92 9.81 -5.34 -5.73
N THR A 93 9.39 -6.55 -5.36
CA THR A 93 10.23 -7.59 -4.77
C THR A 93 10.34 -8.81 -5.70
N LYS A 94 11.10 -9.83 -5.29
CA LYS A 94 11.22 -11.10 -6.02
C LYS A 94 9.93 -11.94 -6.02
N ALA A 95 9.06 -11.75 -5.01
CA ALA A 95 7.86 -12.56 -4.82
C ALA A 95 6.59 -11.73 -5.06
N PRO A 96 5.67 -12.18 -5.93
CA PRO A 96 4.50 -11.39 -6.35
C PRO A 96 3.50 -11.09 -5.22
N TYR A 97 3.58 -11.81 -4.10
CA TYR A 97 2.72 -11.64 -2.92
C TYR A 97 3.36 -10.79 -1.80
N THR A 98 4.56 -10.25 -2.02
CA THR A 98 5.18 -9.28 -1.12
C THR A 98 5.29 -7.94 -1.81
N TYR A 99 5.33 -6.82 -1.09
CA TYR A 99 5.53 -5.49 -1.64
C TYR A 99 6.23 -4.61 -0.62
N VAL A 100 7.14 -3.74 -1.07
CA VAL A 100 7.80 -2.77 -0.21
C VAL A 100 7.27 -1.37 -0.49
N LEU A 101 6.60 -0.75 0.46
CA LEU A 101 6.19 0.64 0.34
C LEU A 101 7.19 1.51 1.10
N ASP A 102 8.02 2.24 0.35
CA ASP A 102 9.06 3.13 0.87
C ASP A 102 8.73 4.58 0.51
N ARG A 103 8.09 5.29 1.44
CA ARG A 103 7.64 6.68 1.28
C ARG A 103 8.66 7.62 1.89
N ILE A 104 8.95 8.72 1.21
CA ILE A 104 9.88 9.76 1.68
C ILE A 104 9.37 10.33 3.01
N GLY A 105 10.20 10.24 4.05
CA GLY A 105 9.89 10.74 5.39
C GLY A 105 9.03 9.81 6.24
N PHE A 106 8.77 8.58 5.80
CA PHE A 106 8.01 7.58 6.56
C PHE A 106 8.83 6.31 6.77
N LYS A 107 8.43 5.50 7.76
CA LYS A 107 8.99 4.17 7.95
C LYS A 107 8.57 3.28 6.77
N LYS A 108 9.54 2.57 6.21
CA LYS A 108 9.32 1.52 5.21
C LYS A 108 8.33 0.48 5.72
N GLU A 109 7.39 0.09 4.87
CA GLU A 109 6.41 -0.96 5.11
C GLU A 109 6.70 -2.18 4.25
N ASP A 110 7.00 -3.30 4.89
CA ASP A 110 7.11 -4.61 4.25
C ASP A 110 5.75 -5.29 4.29
N ILE A 111 5.08 -5.32 3.13
CA ILE A 111 3.70 -5.78 2.99
C ILE A 111 3.70 -7.21 2.46
N PHE A 112 2.89 -8.07 3.08
CA PHE A 112 2.68 -9.45 2.64
C PHE A 112 1.20 -9.71 2.40
N ILE A 113 0.88 -10.36 1.29
CA ILE A 113 -0.48 -10.76 0.90
C ILE A 113 -0.64 -12.26 1.08
N LEU A 114 -1.67 -12.65 1.81
CA LEU A 114 -2.20 -14.01 1.86
C LEU A 114 -3.55 -14.03 1.11
N CYS A 115 -3.58 -14.68 -0.05
CA CYS A 115 -4.80 -14.79 -0.85
C CYS A 115 -5.49 -16.13 -0.58
N LEU A 116 -6.64 -16.08 0.10
CA LEU A 116 -7.51 -17.23 0.35
C LEU A 116 -8.65 -17.26 -0.66
N SER A 117 -9.47 -18.32 -0.58
CA SER A 117 -10.55 -18.57 -1.53
C SER A 117 -11.66 -17.54 -1.51
N ASP A 118 -11.91 -16.87 -0.38
CA ASP A 118 -13.00 -15.91 -0.13
C ASP A 118 -12.52 -14.51 0.31
N ARG A 119 -11.21 -14.38 0.56
CA ARG A 119 -10.64 -13.16 1.16
C ARG A 119 -9.15 -13.04 0.89
N ILE A 120 -8.65 -11.82 0.97
CA ILE A 120 -7.24 -11.48 0.96
C ILE A 120 -6.89 -10.91 2.33
N ILE A 121 -5.85 -11.44 2.98
CA ILE A 121 -5.30 -10.90 4.22
C ILE A 121 -4.01 -10.15 3.88
N ILE A 122 -3.92 -8.89 4.29
CA ILE A 122 -2.79 -8.00 4.01
C ILE A 122 -2.10 -7.70 5.34
N TYR A 123 -0.83 -8.05 5.45
CA TYR A 123 0.00 -7.84 6.63
C TYR A 123 0.96 -6.69 6.40
N GLY A 124 1.36 -6.02 7.48
CA GLY A 124 2.45 -5.03 7.45
C GLY A 124 2.03 -3.62 7.03
N LEU A 125 0.74 -3.32 6.99
CA LEU A 125 0.26 -1.96 6.67
C LEU A 125 0.49 -1.02 7.86
N SER A 126 0.91 0.21 7.59
CA SER A 126 0.75 1.31 8.55
C SER A 126 -0.73 1.73 8.63
N GLN A 127 -1.10 2.41 9.72
CA GLN A 127 -2.45 2.94 9.88
C GLN A 127 -2.87 3.83 8.70
N ARG A 128 -1.99 4.75 8.30
CA ARG A 128 -2.22 5.62 7.14
C ARG A 128 -2.46 4.85 5.84
N THR A 129 -1.66 3.80 5.58
CA THR A 129 -1.81 3.01 4.35
C THR A 129 -3.12 2.21 4.38
N PHE A 130 -3.49 1.67 5.54
CA PHE A 130 -4.78 1.03 5.74
C PHE A 130 -5.93 1.99 5.45
N GLU A 131 -5.98 3.16 6.10
CA GLU A 131 -7.06 4.14 5.93
C GLU A 131 -7.24 4.58 4.49
N LYS A 132 -6.13 4.76 3.75
CA LYS A 132 -6.20 5.07 2.32
C LYS A 132 -6.71 3.89 1.48
N ALA A 133 -6.23 2.68 1.74
CA ALA A 133 -6.72 1.49 1.04
C ALA A 133 -8.23 1.28 1.29
N ASP A 134 -8.68 1.50 2.54
CA ASP A 134 -10.07 1.42 2.95
C ASP A 134 -10.93 2.46 2.23
N GLN A 135 -10.46 3.71 2.20
CA GLN A 135 -11.12 4.78 1.44
C GLN A 135 -11.23 4.45 -0.06
N TYR A 136 -10.22 3.82 -0.67
CA TYR A 136 -10.30 3.40 -2.07
C TYR A 136 -11.27 2.24 -2.31
N ILE A 137 -11.41 1.31 -1.36
CA ILE A 137 -12.23 0.09 -1.52
C ILE A 137 -13.70 0.33 -1.13
N ASP A 138 -13.93 1.02 -0.02
CA ASP A 138 -15.24 1.18 0.61
C ASP A 138 -15.74 2.63 0.62
N GLY A 139 -14.93 3.60 0.17
CA GLY A 139 -15.31 5.01 0.07
C GLY A 139 -15.23 5.78 1.40
N SER A 140 -15.00 5.09 2.52
CA SER A 140 -14.82 5.67 3.85
C SER A 140 -13.74 4.92 4.62
N ALA A 141 -12.98 5.62 5.47
CA ALA A 141 -12.02 4.99 6.38
C ALA A 141 -12.72 4.57 7.69
N ASP A 142 -13.20 3.33 7.76
CA ASP A 142 -13.74 2.70 8.97
C ASP A 142 -13.14 1.28 9.14
N PRO A 143 -12.15 1.11 10.03
CA PRO A 143 -11.48 -0.17 10.24
C PRO A 143 -12.37 -1.34 10.65
N LYS A 144 -13.61 -1.08 11.12
CA LYS A 144 -14.52 -2.11 11.64
C LYS A 144 -15.62 -2.50 10.66
N ARG A 145 -15.85 -1.71 9.60
CA ARG A 145 -16.95 -1.88 8.66
C ARG A 145 -16.40 -2.11 7.24
N GLY A 146 -17.29 -2.23 6.26
CA GLY A 146 -16.88 -2.43 4.86
C GLY A 146 -16.38 -3.83 4.49
N ARG A 147 -15.85 -3.90 3.26
CA ARG A 147 -15.17 -5.06 2.66
C ARG A 147 -13.73 -5.18 3.14
N LEU A 148 -13.07 -4.06 3.43
CA LEU A 148 -11.73 -4.03 4.04
C LEU A 148 -11.85 -3.73 5.54
N ARG A 149 -11.41 -4.67 6.38
CA ARG A 149 -11.41 -4.49 7.84
C ARG A 149 -9.99 -4.55 8.38
N GLY A 150 -9.67 -3.72 9.36
CA GLY A 150 -8.34 -3.63 9.94
C GLY A 150 -8.31 -4.06 11.40
N LYS A 151 -7.25 -4.80 11.79
CA LYS A 151 -6.92 -5.06 13.19
C LYS A 151 -5.46 -4.72 13.45
N ILE A 152 -5.20 -4.03 14.56
CA ILE A 152 -3.83 -3.75 15.01
C ILE A 152 -3.14 -5.09 15.33
N SER A 153 -1.94 -5.27 14.79
CA SER A 153 -1.08 -6.41 15.06
C SER A 153 -0.75 -6.51 16.55
N LYS A 154 -0.42 -7.72 17.04
CA LYS A 154 0.01 -7.93 18.44
C LYS A 154 1.21 -7.07 18.82
N ALA A 155 2.06 -6.73 17.85
CA ALA A 155 3.22 -5.86 18.04
C ALA A 155 2.88 -4.34 18.04
N GLY A 156 1.61 -3.97 17.90
CA GLY A 156 1.10 -2.59 18.02
C GLY A 156 1.47 -1.63 16.88
N SER A 157 2.43 -1.97 16.02
CA SER A 157 3.02 -1.04 15.04
C SER A 157 2.48 -1.16 13.62
N THR A 158 1.75 -2.23 13.31
CA THR A 158 1.19 -2.49 11.98
C THR A 158 -0.26 -2.94 12.07
N ILE A 159 -0.99 -2.80 10.97
CA ILE A 159 -2.35 -3.27 10.77
C ILE A 159 -2.31 -4.53 9.89
N ILE A 160 -3.11 -5.51 10.31
CA ILE A 160 -3.48 -6.67 9.51
C ILE A 160 -4.87 -6.37 8.95
N ALA A 161 -4.97 -6.25 7.64
CA ALA A 161 -6.23 -6.01 6.96
C ALA A 161 -6.81 -7.31 6.41
N LEU A 162 -8.12 -7.47 6.51
CA LEU A 162 -8.89 -8.55 5.90
C LEU A 162 -9.81 -7.93 4.86
N TRP A 163 -9.62 -8.31 3.61
CA TRP A 163 -10.39 -7.87 2.46
C TRP A 163 -11.25 -9.01 1.92
N ARG A 164 -12.57 -8.86 1.93
CA ARG A 164 -13.49 -9.87 1.36
C ARG A 164 -13.64 -9.68 -0.15
N ILE A 165 -13.52 -10.77 -0.92
CA ILE A 165 -13.52 -10.80 -2.40
C ILE A 165 -14.46 -11.84 -3.00
#